data_AF-A0AA86K0R0-F1
#
_entry.id   AF-A0AA86K0R0-F1
#
_cell.length_a   1.000
_cell.length_b   1.000
_cell.length_c   1.000
_cell.angle_alpha   90.00
_cell.angle_beta   90.00
_cell.angle_gamma   90.00
#
_symmetry.space_group_name_H-M   'P 1'
#
loop_
_entity.id
_entity.type
_entity.pdbx_description
1 polymer ?
#
loop_
_entity_poly.entity_id
_entity_poly.type
_entity_poly.pdbx_seq_one_letter_code
_entity_poly.pdbx_strand_id
1 'polypeptide(L)'
;MVNEYTTKNTTHCSIKVIDKTTKVSIRINQELYGKVKKYAKDNNIQLVDIFSEMMMDYLQKIYIKRINNDIINLLNIIIVR
;
A
#
# COMPACT_ATOMS: atom_id res chain seq x y z
N MET A 1 14.98 -31.59 47.24
CA MET A 1 14.86 -32.71 46.29
C MET A 1 14.23 -32.18 45.02
N VAL A 2 14.89 -32.45 43.89
CA VAL A 2 14.48 -32.13 42.52
C VAL A 2 13.39 -33.12 42.10
N ASN A 3 12.40 -32.65 41.34
CA ASN A 3 11.77 -33.47 40.30
C ASN A 3 11.76 -32.64 39.01
N GLU A 4 12.73 -32.93 38.15
CA GLU A 4 12.81 -32.46 36.78
C GLU A 4 11.87 -33.29 35.91
N TYR A 5 11.03 -32.61 35.14
CA TYR A 5 10.58 -33.10 33.83
C TYR A 5 10.80 -31.96 32.83
N THR A 6 11.99 -31.96 32.21
CA THR A 6 12.18 -31.82 30.75
C THR A 6 11.10 -31.04 29.99
N THR A 7 11.34 -29.93 29.30
CA THR A 7 12.56 -29.46 28.64
C THR A 7 12.41 -28.00 28.19
N LYS A 8 13.51 -27.25 28.33
CA LYS A 8 13.83 -25.98 27.68
C LYS A 8 13.86 -26.02 26.12
N ASN A 9 13.29 -27.02 25.42
CA ASN A 9 13.62 -27.31 24.00
C ASN A 9 12.46 -27.47 22.98
N THR A 10 11.22 -27.05 23.25
CA THR A 10 10.13 -27.04 22.24
C THR A 10 9.11 -25.95 22.61
N THR A 11 9.16 -24.68 22.20
CA THR A 11 9.43 -24.11 20.87
C THR A 11 9.94 -22.69 21.09
N HIS A 12 11.21 -22.43 20.78
CA HIS A 12 11.89 -21.14 20.90
C HIS A 12 11.44 -20.17 19.79
N CYS A 13 10.16 -19.83 19.69
CA CYS A 13 9.68 -18.83 18.73
C CYS A 13 8.36 -18.21 19.21
N SER A 14 8.42 -17.36 20.23
CA SER A 14 7.41 -16.32 20.40
C SER A 14 7.73 -15.16 19.46
N ILE A 15 7.54 -15.35 18.15
CA ILE A 15 7.58 -14.25 17.18
C ILE A 15 6.13 -13.78 17.01
N LYS A 16 5.74 -12.78 17.80
CA LYS A 16 4.51 -12.04 17.58
C LYS A 16 4.83 -10.85 16.69
N VAL A 17 5.04 -11.12 15.41
CA VAL A 17 5.19 -10.07 14.38
C VAL A 17 3.78 -9.75 13.88
N ILE A 18 3.22 -8.63 14.37
CA ILE A 18 1.99 -8.04 13.83
C ILE A 18 2.42 -6.94 12.86
N ASP A 19 3.09 -7.32 11.79
CA ASP A 19 3.46 -6.39 10.73
C ASP A 19 2.22 -6.15 9.86
N LYS A 20 1.62 -4.96 9.96
CA LYS A 20 0.39 -4.59 9.23
C LYS A 20 0.69 -4.14 7.79
N THR A 21 1.87 -4.43 7.27
CA THR A 21 2.27 -4.05 5.92
C THR A 21 1.78 -5.09 4.92
N THR A 22 1.07 -4.65 3.88
CA THR A 22 0.64 -5.53 2.77
C THR A 22 1.64 -5.40 1.64
N LYS A 23 2.28 -6.51 1.28
CA LYS A 23 3.19 -6.55 0.13
C LYS A 23 2.39 -6.48 -1.17
N VAL A 24 2.69 -5.51 -2.01
CA VAL A 24 2.09 -5.34 -3.35
C VAL A 24 3.18 -5.46 -4.40
N SER A 25 2.90 -6.16 -5.50
CA SER A 25 3.78 -6.23 -6.66
C SER A 25 3.12 -5.53 -7.83
N ILE A 26 3.83 -4.59 -8.44
CA ILE A 26 3.38 -3.79 -9.57
C ILE A 26 4.22 -4.10 -10.81
N ARG A 27 3.57 -4.19 -11.96
CA ARG A 27 4.25 -4.27 -13.26
C ARG A 27 4.34 -2.87 -13.85
N ILE A 28 5.55 -2.49 -14.24
CA ILE A 28 5.84 -1.17 -14.81
C ILE A 28 6.75 -1.36 -16.03
N ASN A 29 6.64 -0.46 -16.98
CA ASN A 29 7.57 -0.40 -18.10
C ASN A 29 9.02 -0.23 -17.59
N GLN A 30 9.95 -0.96 -18.18
CA GLN A 30 11.36 -1.00 -17.73
C GLN A 30 12.08 0.34 -17.86
N GLU A 31 11.82 1.10 -18.93
CA GLU A 31 12.42 2.42 -19.14
C GLU A 31 11.92 3.40 -18.07
N LEU A 32 10.61 3.39 -17.82
CA LEU A 32 10.01 4.22 -16.78
C LEU A 32 10.56 3.87 -15.40
N TYR A 33 10.65 2.57 -15.07
CA TYR A 33 11.27 2.11 -13.84
C TYR A 33 12.72 2.61 -13.69
N GLY A 34 13.50 2.56 -14.78
CA GLY A 34 14.87 3.08 -14.80
C GLY A 34 14.94 4.58 -14.45
N LYS A 35 14.05 5.39 -15.03
CA LYS A 35 13.96 6.83 -14.74
C LYS A 35 13.58 7.10 -13.28
N VAL A 36 12.54 6.42 -12.78
CA VAL A 36 12.09 6.57 -11.38
C VAL A 36 13.18 6.12 -10.40
N LYS A 37 13.87 5.01 -10.68
CA LYS A 37 14.98 4.52 -9.86
C LYS A 37 16.16 5.49 -9.83
N LYS A 38 16.50 6.10 -10.96
CA LYS A 38 17.55 7.13 -11.02
C LYS A 38 17.16 8.33 -10.16
N TYR A 39 15.95 8.84 -10.34
CA TYR A 39 15.42 9.95 -9.54
C TYR A 39 15.46 9.64 -8.03
N ALA A 40 15.00 8.46 -7.63
CA ALA A 40 15.02 8.03 -6.22
C ALA A 40 16.45 8.07 -5.64
N LYS A 41 17.43 7.56 -6.41
CA LYS A 41 18.84 7.56 -6.02
C LYS A 41 19.39 8.98 -5.92
N ASP A 42 19.13 9.82 -6.92
CA ASP A 42 19.67 11.18 -6.99
C ASP A 42 19.14 12.08 -5.86
N ASN A 43 17.96 11.76 -5.31
CA ASN A 43 17.32 12.51 -4.23
C ASN A 43 17.39 11.82 -2.85
N ASN A 44 18.04 10.66 -2.74
CA ASN A 44 18.10 9.85 -1.51
C ASN A 44 16.71 9.48 -0.93
N ILE A 45 15.78 9.11 -1.82
CA ILE A 45 14.39 8.72 -1.49
C ILE A 45 14.23 7.22 -1.79
N GLN A 46 13.39 6.51 -1.03
CA GLN A 46 13.09 5.11 -1.35
C GLN A 46 12.07 5.02 -2.49
N LEU A 47 12.22 4.03 -3.36
CA LEU A 47 11.26 3.75 -4.43
C LEU A 47 9.84 3.56 -3.89
N VAL A 48 9.71 2.92 -2.72
CA VAL A 48 8.40 2.68 -2.09
C VAL A 48 7.69 3.97 -1.71
N ASP A 49 8.42 5.00 -1.29
CA ASP A 49 7.83 6.29 -0.91
C ASP A 49 7.21 6.95 -2.14
N ILE A 50 7.93 6.96 -3.26
CA ILE A 50 7.46 7.51 -4.54
C ILE A 50 6.20 6.77 -5.01
N PHE A 51 6.22 5.43 -5.03
CA PHE A 51 5.06 4.67 -5.48
C PHE A 51 3.86 4.79 -4.53
N SER A 52 4.11 4.92 -3.22
CA SER A 52 3.04 5.11 -2.24
C SER A 52 2.34 6.45 -2.44
N GLU A 53 3.11 7.52 -2.62
CA GLU A 53 2.57 8.86 -2.89
C GLU A 53 1.79 8.89 -4.21
N MET A 54 2.35 8.31 -5.28
CA MET A 54 1.67 8.21 -6.57
C MET A 54 0.36 7.41 -6.48
N MET A 55 0.35 6.30 -5.73
CA MET A 55 -0.88 5.52 -5.54
C MET A 55 -1.93 6.30 -4.76
N MET A 56 -1.55 7.03 -3.71
CA MET A 56 -2.47 7.85 -2.93
C MET A 56 -3.08 8.99 -3.77
N ASP A 57 -2.26 9.71 -4.53
CA ASP A 57 -2.74 10.76 -5.44
C ASP A 57 -3.70 10.20 -6.51
N TYR A 58 -3.37 9.04 -7.06
CA TYR A 58 -4.25 8.37 -8.02
C TYR A 58 -5.60 7.96 -7.42
N LEU A 59 -5.60 7.37 -6.22
CA LEU A 59 -6.82 6.97 -5.51
C LEU A 59 -7.70 8.19 -5.18
N GLN A 60 -7.10 9.31 -4.77
CA GLN A 60 -7.81 10.55 -4.49
C GLN A 60 -8.51 11.09 -5.75
N LYS A 61 -7.82 11.07 -6.90
CA LYS A 61 -8.39 11.49 -8.19
C LYS A 61 -9.55 10.60 -8.63
N ILE A 62 -9.45 9.28 -8.44
CA ILE A 62 -10.56 8.36 -8.71
C ILE A 62 -11.76 8.68 -7.84
N TYR A 63 -11.53 8.89 -6.54
CA TYR A 63 -12.60 9.16 -5.58
C TYR A 63 -13.36 10.43 -5.93
N ILE A 64 -12.64 11.52 -6.25
CA ILE A 64 -13.24 12.79 -6.70
C ILE A 64 -14.04 12.59 -7.99
N LYS A 65 -13.49 11.87 -8.97
CA LYS A 65 -14.18 11.57 -10.22
C LYS A 65 -15.49 10.81 -9.98
N ARG A 66 -15.49 9.86 -9.05
CA ARG A 66 -16.69 9.10 -8.67
C ARG A 66 -17.74 10.00 -8.05
N ILE A 67 -17.37 10.84 -7.09
CA ILE A 67 -18.29 11.81 -6.48
C ILE A 67 -18.92 12.72 -7.54
N ASN A 68 -18.12 13.24 -8.47
CA ASN A 68 -18.63 14.11 -9.52
C ASN A 68 -19.67 13.40 -10.40
N ASN A 69 -19.44 12.13 -10.74
CA ASN A 69 -20.42 11.33 -11.48
C ASN A 69 -21.70 11.10 -10.66
N ASP A 70 -21.57 10.83 -9.36
CA ASP A 70 -22.72 10.63 -8.48
C ASP A 70 -23.58 11.91 -8.36
N ILE A 71 -22.94 13.09 -8.28
CA ILE A 71 -23.63 14.40 -8.27
C ILE A 71 -24.36 14.64 -9.60
N ILE A 72 -23.71 14.39 -10.74
CA ILE A 72 -24.33 14.55 -12.07
C ILE A 72 -25.56 13.65 -12.21
N ASN A 73 -25.46 12.40 -11.77
CA ASN A 73 -26.60 11.48 -11.77
C ASN A 73 -27.75 11.98 -10.90
N LEU A 74 -27.45 12.52 -9.71
CA LEU A 74 -28.45 13.08 -8.81
C LEU A 74 -29.16 14.30 -9.43
N LEU A 75 -28.39 15.21 -10.05
CA LEU A 75 -28.94 16.38 -10.75
C LEU A 75 -29.84 15.99 -11.92
N ASN A 76 -29.45 14.97 -12.70
CA ASN A 76 -30.28 14.46 -13.79
C ASN A 76 -31.63 13.91 -13.27
N ILE A 77 -31.66 13.26 -12.11
CA ILE A 77 -32.91 12.79 -11.49
C ILE A 77 -33.80 13.96 -11.07
N ILE A 78 -33.22 15.04 -10.56
CA ILE A 78 -33.96 16.23 -10.10
C ILE A 78 -34.52 17.03 -11.28
N ILE A 79 -33.74 17.23 -12.36
CA ILE A 79 -34.13 18.06 -13.52
C ILE A 79 -35.20 17.38 -14.39
N VAL A 80 -35.24 16.04 -14.40
CA VAL A 80 -36.22 15.26 -15.17
C VAL A 80 -37.55 15.09 -14.40
N ARG A 81 -37.63 15.58 -13.16
CA ARG A 81 -38.87 15.69 -12.38
C ARG A 81 -39.42 17.11 -12.42
#